data_AF-A0A7C1TYQ0-F1
#
_entry.id   AF-A0A7C1TYQ0-F1
#
_cell.length_a   1.000
_cell.length_b   1.000
_cell.length_c   1.000
_cell.angle_alpha   90.00
_cell.angle_beta   90.00
_cell.angle_gamma   90.00
#
_symmetry.space_group_name_H-M   'P 1'
#
loop_
_entity.id
_entity.type
_entity.pdbx_description
1 polymer ?
#
loop_
_entity_poly.entity_id
_entity_poly.type
_entity_poly.pdbx_seq_one_letter_code
_entity_poly.pdbx_strand_id
1 'polypeptide(L)'
;MTEIEQLLKLIQPQIPITVDLWSVREIAAYLKRNPNNVRDRVTKLPGFPTPIRLPTESGKRGQPLWKAKEVIAWAEKHRDAA
;
A
#
# COMPACT_ATOMS: atom_id res chain seq x y z
N MET A 1 2.53 -13.33 -30.77
CA MET A 1 1.99 -12.71 -29.55
C MET A 1 1.90 -11.21 -29.83
N THR A 2 0.70 -10.66 -29.88
CA THR A 2 0.47 -9.28 -30.31
C THR A 2 0.76 -8.29 -29.17
N GLU A 3 1.04 -7.04 -29.51
CA GLU A 3 1.38 -5.97 -28.55
C GLU A 3 0.27 -5.75 -27.49
N ILE A 4 -0.99 -5.98 -27.87
CA ILE A 4 -2.15 -5.97 -26.97
C ILE A 4 -2.04 -7.04 -25.88
N GLU A 5 -1.60 -8.26 -26.22
CA GLU A 5 -1.45 -9.35 -25.25
C GLU A 5 -0.34 -9.06 -24.23
N GLN A 6 0.68 -8.30 -24.61
CA GLN A 6 1.73 -7.86 -23.68
C GLN A 6 1.20 -6.80 -22.70
N LEU A 7 0.38 -5.87 -23.17
CA LEU A 7 -0.21 -4.82 -22.34
C LEU A 7 -1.19 -5.40 -21.31
N LEU A 8 -1.98 -6.41 -21.69
CA LEU A 8 -2.93 -7.06 -20.77
C LEU A 8 -2.23 -7.71 -19.57
N LYS A 9 -0.98 -8.19 -19.71
CA LYS A 9 -0.20 -8.77 -18.60
C LYS A 9 0.23 -7.74 -17.56
N LEU A 10 0.17 -6.45 -17.88
CA LEU A 10 0.52 -5.36 -16.97
C LEU A 10 -0.68 -4.86 -16.16
N ILE A 11 -1.90 -5.24 -16.55
CA ILE A 11 -3.11 -4.85 -15.84
C ILE A 11 -3.22 -5.68 -14.57
N GLN A 12 -3.02 -5.04 -13.43
CA GLN A 12 -3.26 -5.69 -12.14
C GLN A 12 -4.77 -5.85 -11.88
N PRO A 13 -5.18 -6.94 -11.20
CA PRO A 13 -6.56 -7.12 -10.78
C PRO A 13 -7.08 -5.89 -10.04
N GLN A 14 -8.24 -5.38 -10.45
CA GLN A 14 -8.87 -4.25 -9.78
C GLN A 14 -9.56 -4.73 -8.51
N ILE A 15 -8.91 -4.55 -7.36
CA ILE A 15 -9.47 -4.86 -6.05
C ILE A 15 -10.20 -3.62 -5.53
N PRO A 16 -11.42 -3.74 -4.98
CA PRO A 16 -12.10 -2.59 -4.38
C PRO A 16 -11.28 -1.99 -3.24
N ILE A 17 -11.11 -0.67 -3.23
CA ILE A 17 -10.26 0.07 -2.27
C ILE A 17 -10.63 -0.18 -0.80
N THR A 18 -11.88 -0.58 -0.53
CA THR A 18 -12.39 -0.86 0.81
C THR A 18 -11.83 -2.16 1.41
N VAL A 19 -11.36 -3.08 0.57
CA VAL A 19 -10.81 -4.39 0.95
C VAL A 19 -9.35 -4.58 0.50
N ASP A 20 -8.82 -3.64 -0.29
CA ASP A 20 -7.47 -3.74 -0.84
C ASP A 20 -6.38 -3.61 0.24
N LEU A 21 -5.32 -4.41 0.07
CA LEU A 21 -4.14 -4.45 0.94
C LEU A 21 -2.92 -3.93 0.19
N TRP A 22 -2.50 -2.73 0.54
CA TRP A 22 -1.37 -2.05 -0.07
C TRP A 22 -0.06 -2.42 0.60
N SER A 23 0.98 -2.62 -0.21
CA SER A 23 2.36 -2.63 0.26
C SER A 23 2.90 -1.19 0.35
N VAL A 24 4.16 -1.07 0.77
CA VAL A 24 4.89 0.22 0.74
C VAL A 24 4.86 0.85 -0.66
N ARG A 25 4.89 0.06 -1.73
CA ARG A 25 4.91 0.57 -3.11
C ARG A 25 3.60 1.28 -3.45
N GLU A 26 2.46 0.65 -3.19
CA GLU A 26 1.14 1.25 -3.47
C GLU A 26 0.91 2.48 -2.59
N ILE A 27 1.29 2.41 -1.30
CA ILE A 27 1.22 3.57 -0.39
C ILE A 27 2.07 4.74 -0.94
N ALA A 28 3.29 4.47 -1.39
CA ALA A 28 4.18 5.48 -1.95
C ALA A 28 3.62 6.10 -3.24
N ALA A 29 3.01 5.28 -4.10
CA ALA A 29 2.36 5.74 -5.32
C ALA A 29 1.14 6.63 -5.03
N TYR A 30 0.36 6.31 -3.99
CA TYR A 30 -0.76 7.13 -3.53
C TYR A 30 -0.27 8.46 -2.92
N LEU A 31 0.66 8.40 -1.96
CA LEU A 31 1.16 9.58 -1.24
C LEU A 31 2.12 10.46 -2.07
N LYS A 32 2.49 10.03 -3.29
CA LYS A 32 3.49 10.67 -4.16
C LYS A 32 4.84 10.88 -3.47
N ARG A 33 5.30 9.84 -2.76
CA ARG A 33 6.58 9.85 -2.02
C ARG A 33 7.51 8.75 -2.49
N ASN A 34 8.79 8.86 -2.13
CA ASN A 34 9.76 7.79 -2.37
C ASN A 34 9.42 6.56 -1.50
N PRO A 35 9.38 5.33 -2.04
CA PRO A 35 9.08 4.11 -1.28
C PRO A 35 9.98 3.88 -0.05
N ASN A 36 11.27 4.21 -0.14
CA ASN A 36 12.18 4.08 1.00
C ASN A 36 11.80 5.04 2.12
N ASN A 37 11.45 6.29 1.78
CA ASN A 37 10.96 7.26 2.76
C ASN A 37 9.66 6.80 3.42
N VAL A 38 8.74 6.22 2.63
CA VAL A 38 7.49 5.67 3.17
C VAL A 38 7.77 4.56 4.18
N ARG A 39 8.59 3.57 3.79
CA ARG A 39 8.98 2.46 4.66
C ARG A 39 9.69 2.95 5.93
N ASP A 40 10.67 3.83 5.80
CA ASP A 40 11.61 4.11 6.89
C ASP A 40 11.10 5.20 7.83
N ARG A 41 10.21 6.08 7.35
CA ARG A 41 9.67 7.23 8.10
C ARG A 41 8.15 7.24 8.20
N VAL A 42 7.44 7.24 7.07
CA VAL A 42 5.97 7.45 7.08
C VAL A 42 5.24 6.37 7.86
N THR A 43 5.60 5.10 7.65
CA THR A 43 4.95 3.97 8.36
C THR A 43 5.20 3.96 9.87
N LYS A 44 6.14 4.79 10.37
CA LYS A 44 6.48 4.93 11.79
C LYS A 44 5.90 6.19 12.42
N LEU A 45 5.20 7.02 11.65
CA LEU A 45 4.59 8.23 12.19
C LEU A 45 3.50 7.87 13.20
N PRO A 46 3.34 8.66 14.28
CA PRO A 46 2.24 8.49 15.21
C PRO A 46 0.89 8.48 14.48
N GLY A 47 0.04 7.51 14.81
CA GLY A 47 -1.28 7.37 14.21
C GLY A 47 -1.30 6.78 12.80
N PHE A 48 -0.15 6.44 12.19
CA PHE A 48 -0.14 5.70 10.93
C PHE A 48 -0.78 4.29 11.11
N PRO A 49 -1.51 3.77 10.11
CA PRO A 49 -2.17 2.46 10.23
C PRO A 49 -1.23 1.31 10.60
N THR A 50 -1.75 0.36 11.39
CA THR A 50 -0.98 -0.81 11.84
C THR A 50 -0.80 -1.81 10.69
N PRO A 51 0.42 -2.36 10.49
CA PRO A 51 0.66 -3.32 9.42
C PRO A 51 0.02 -4.69 9.70
N ILE A 52 -0.58 -5.26 8.67
CA ILE A 52 -1.01 -6.65 8.59
C ILE A 52 0.15 -7.48 8.03
N ARG A 53 0.45 -8.62 8.66
CA ARG A 53 1.48 -9.56 8.20
C ARG A 53 0.85 -10.92 8.01
N LEU A 54 0.70 -11.33 6.76
CA LEU A 54 0.18 -12.65 6.43
C LEU A 54 1.22 -13.74 6.74
N PRO A 55 0.78 -14.95 7.11
CA PRO A 55 1.69 -16.08 7.28
C PRO A 55 2.37 -16.42 5.95
N THR A 56 3.60 -16.89 6.03
CA THR A 56 4.32 -17.49 4.89
C THR A 56 4.43 -19.00 5.10
N GLU A 57 4.68 -19.75 4.03
CA GLU A 57 4.88 -21.21 4.10
C GLU A 57 5.97 -21.61 5.10
N SER A 58 6.99 -20.77 5.27
CA SER A 58 8.07 -20.97 6.25
C SER A 58 7.70 -20.69 7.72
N GLY A 59 6.44 -20.34 8.01
CA GLY A 59 5.99 -19.89 9.33
C GLY A 59 6.50 -18.50 9.74
N LYS A 60 7.32 -17.85 8.91
CA LYS A 60 7.77 -16.47 9.11
C LYS A 60 6.66 -15.48 8.77
N ARG A 61 6.75 -14.28 9.34
CA ARG A 61 5.84 -13.17 9.03
C ARG A 61 6.14 -12.62 7.63
N GLY A 62 5.11 -12.52 6.80
CA GLY A 62 5.21 -11.90 5.48
C GLY A 62 5.57 -10.41 5.53
N GLN A 63 5.75 -9.84 4.34
CA GLN A 63 5.93 -8.40 4.20
C GLN A 63 4.72 -7.66 4.79
N PRO A 64 4.93 -6.49 5.41
CA PRO A 64 3.84 -5.71 5.95
C PRO A 64 2.95 -5.16 4.82
N LEU A 65 1.64 -5.28 5.03
CA LEU A 65 0.60 -4.70 4.18
C LEU A 65 -0.32 -3.83 5.03
N TRP A 66 -1.04 -2.91 4.40
CA TRP A 66 -1.97 -2.00 5.08
C TRP A 66 -3.28 -1.91 4.30
N LYS A 67 -4.40 -1.75 5.00
CA LYS A 67 -5.66 -1.51 4.30
C LYS A 67 -5.61 -0.15 3.62
N ALA A 68 -5.89 -0.12 2.32
CA ALA A 68 -5.88 1.11 1.54
C ALA A 68 -6.77 2.20 2.15
N LYS A 69 -8.00 1.83 2.55
CA LYS A 69 -8.94 2.75 3.21
C LYS A 69 -8.40 3.43 4.48
N GLU A 70 -7.58 2.72 5.26
CA GLU A 70 -7.03 3.25 6.52
C GLU A 70 -5.89 4.23 6.23
N VAL A 71 -5.08 3.94 5.22
CA VAL A 71 -4.01 4.83 4.74
C VAL A 71 -4.59 6.12 4.15
N ILE A 72 -5.65 6.02 3.34
CA ILE A 72 -6.36 7.18 2.78
C ILE A 72 -6.95 8.04 3.90
N ALA A 73 -7.69 7.42 4.83
CA ALA A 73 -8.28 8.15 5.96
C ALA A 73 -7.21 8.85 6.83
N TRP A 74 -6.04 8.22 7.02
CA TRP A 74 -4.92 8.85 7.71
C TRP A 74 -4.36 10.05 6.94
N ALA A 75 -4.20 9.95 5.61
CA ALA A 75 -3.69 11.02 4.78
C ALA A 75 -4.63 12.24 4.80
N GLU A 76 -5.94 12.03 4.63
CA GLU A 76 -6.95 13.10 4.61
C GLU A 76 -7.01 13.88 5.93
N LYS A 77 -6.75 13.24 7.09
CA LYS A 77 -6.71 13.95 8.38
C LYS A 77 -5.65 15.07 8.44
N HIS A 78 -4.63 15.03 7.60
CA HIS A 78 -3.59 16.07 7.56
C HIS A 78 -4.02 17.29 6.73
N ARG A 79 -5.11 17.20 5.98
CA ARG A 79 -5.69 18.34 5.25
C ARG A 79 -6.33 19.35 6.22
N ASP A 80 -7.00 18.85 7.24
CA ASP A 80 -7.78 19.67 8.19
C ASP A 80 -6.93 20.16 9.39
N ALA A 81 -5.67 19.76 9.46
CA ALA A 81 -4.71 20.18 10.48
C ALA A 81 -3.89 21.42 10.07
N ALA A 82 -4.21 22.04 8.92
CA ALA A 82 -3.55 23.21 8.35
C ALA A 82 -4.40 24.48 8.48
#